data_AF-A0AAD4YBG1-F1
#
_entry.id   AF-A0AAD4YBG1-F1
#
_cell.length_a   1.000
_cell.length_b   1.000
_cell.length_c   1.000
_cell.angle_alpha   90.00
_cell.angle_beta   90.00
_cell.angle_gamma   90.00
#
_symmetry.space_group_name_H-M   'P 1'
#
loop_
_entity.id
_entity.type
_entity.pdbx_description
1 polymer ?
#
loop_
_entity_poly.entity_id
_entity_poly.type
_entity_poly.pdbx_seq_one_letter_code
_entity_poly.pdbx_strand_id
1 'polypeptide(L)'
;MLRKARRNLIYEKAKHYHKEYRQMYRTEIQMARMARKAGNFYVPAEPKLAFVIRIRDINGVSPKVQKVLQLPCLRQIFNGTFVKLNKASINMLRIVEPYIAWGYPNLKSVNELIYKLGYGKINKK
;
A
#
# COMPACT_ATOMS: atom_id res chain seq x y z
N MET A 1 -4.52 35.25 4.69
CA MET A 1 -5.70 34.44 5.09
C MET A 1 -5.71 33.02 4.52
N LEU A 2 -5.35 32.79 3.24
CA LEU A 2 -5.45 31.48 2.57
C LEU A 2 -4.71 30.31 3.25
N ARG A 3 -3.52 30.52 3.81
CA ARG A 3 -2.75 29.45 4.50
C ARG A 3 -3.43 28.95 5.78
N LYS A 4 -4.06 29.84 6.55
CA LYS A 4 -4.77 29.49 7.80
C LYS A 4 -6.03 28.68 7.49
N ALA A 5 -6.82 29.13 6.52
CA ALA A 5 -7.99 28.39 6.04
C ALA A 5 -7.62 26.99 5.52
N ARG A 6 -6.51 26.87 4.76
CA ARG A 6 -6.02 25.57 4.27
C ARG A 6 -5.60 24.63 5.40
N ARG A 7 -4.93 25.13 6.45
CA ARG A 7 -4.60 24.32 7.64
C ARG A 7 -5.84 23.80 8.35
N ASN A 8 -6.83 24.66 8.57
CA ASN A 8 -8.09 24.24 9.21
C ASN A 8 -8.78 23.13 8.40
N LEU A 9 -8.81 23.28 7.07
CA LEU A 9 -9.37 22.25 6.19
C LEU A 9 -8.57 20.93 6.23
N ILE A 10 -7.24 20.98 6.28
CA ILE A 10 -6.40 19.77 6.43
C ILE A 10 -6.65 19.11 7.80
N TYR A 11 -6.80 19.90 8.85
CA TYR A 11 -7.08 19.40 10.20
C TYR A 11 -8.42 18.67 10.27
N GLU A 12 -9.50 19.27 9.75
CA GLU A 12 -10.82 18.62 9.72
C GLU A 12 -10.80 17.32 8.90
N LYS A 13 -10.06 17.29 7.77
CA LYS A 13 -9.87 16.05 6.98
C LYS A 13 -9.12 14.98 7.78
N ALA A 14 -8.03 15.35 8.45
CA ALA A 14 -7.26 14.40 9.26
C ALA A 14 -8.10 13.82 10.40
N LYS A 15 -8.92 14.66 11.06
CA LYS A 15 -9.87 14.25 12.10
C LYS A 15 -10.91 13.27 11.55
N HIS A 16 -11.47 13.55 10.37
CA HIS A 16 -12.41 12.65 9.70
C HIS A 16 -11.79 11.28 9.43
N TYR A 17 -10.63 11.23 8.77
CA TYR A 17 -9.96 9.97 8.45
C TYR A 17 -9.57 9.18 9.70
N HIS A 18 -9.11 9.84 10.76
CA HIS A 18 -8.81 9.17 12.02
C HIS A 18 -10.04 8.47 12.62
N LYS A 19 -11.20 9.15 12.59
CA LYS A 19 -12.47 8.57 13.05
C LYS A 19 -12.87 7.37 12.19
N GLU A 20 -12.78 7.50 10.88
CA GLU A 20 -13.09 6.45 9.90
C GLU A 20 -12.26 5.19 10.13
N TYR A 21 -10.93 5.30 10.20
CA TYR A 21 -10.04 4.16 10.43
C TYR A 21 -10.31 3.47 11.77
N ARG A 22 -10.58 4.24 12.83
CA ARG A 22 -10.91 3.68 14.15
C ARG A 22 -12.24 2.94 14.13
N GLN A 23 -13.23 3.45 13.39
CA GLN A 23 -14.52 2.80 13.24
C GLN A 23 -14.38 1.50 12.45
N MET A 24 -13.69 1.53 11.30
CA MET A 24 -13.45 0.33 10.48
C MET A 24 -12.82 -0.81 11.29
N TYR A 25 -11.74 -0.52 12.02
CA TYR A 25 -11.05 -1.52 12.85
C TYR A 25 -11.95 -2.12 13.94
N ARG A 26 -12.76 -1.27 14.60
CA ARG A 26 -13.73 -1.74 15.61
C ARG A 26 -14.80 -2.62 15.00
N THR A 27 -15.31 -2.25 13.84
CA THR A 27 -16.34 -3.02 13.12
C THR A 27 -15.83 -4.39 12.73
N GLU A 28 -14.61 -4.50 12.18
CA GLU A 28 -14.00 -5.80 11.83
C GLU A 28 -13.86 -6.71 13.06
N ILE A 29 -13.38 -6.18 14.18
CA ILE A 29 -13.29 -6.94 15.44
C ILE A 29 -14.67 -7.38 15.92
N GLN A 30 -15.66 -6.49 15.84
CA GLN A 30 -17.02 -6.80 16.27
C GLN A 30 -17.62 -7.91 15.41
N MET A 31 -17.48 -7.84 14.08
CA MET A 31 -17.95 -8.88 13.16
C MET A 31 -17.29 -10.24 13.44
N ALA A 32 -15.97 -10.26 13.64
CA ALA A 32 -15.25 -11.48 14.00
C ALA A 32 -15.75 -12.08 15.33
N ARG A 33 -16.04 -11.25 16.34
CA ARG A 33 -16.59 -11.69 17.64
C ARG A 33 -18.02 -12.22 17.51
N MET A 34 -18.87 -11.55 16.72
CA MET A 34 -20.25 -11.98 16.48
C MET A 34 -20.28 -13.33 15.75
N ALA A 35 -19.44 -13.50 14.72
CA ALA A 35 -19.31 -14.76 14.01
C ALA A 35 -18.87 -15.89 14.97
N ARG A 36 -17.82 -15.66 15.77
CA ARG A 36 -17.35 -16.62 16.78
C ARG A 36 -18.43 -16.98 17.81
N LYS A 37 -19.22 -16.01 18.28
CA LYS A 37 -20.33 -16.23 19.22
C LYS A 37 -21.43 -17.09 18.60
N ALA A 38 -21.70 -16.89 17.31
CA ALA A 38 -22.72 -17.65 16.57
C ALA A 38 -22.20 -19.01 16.05
N GLY A 39 -20.92 -19.34 16.24
CA GLY A 39 -20.31 -20.54 15.65
C GLY A 39 -20.05 -20.44 14.14
N ASN A 40 -20.15 -19.24 13.56
CA ASN A 40 -19.94 -18.97 12.14
C ASN A 40 -18.51 -18.45 11.87
N PHE A 41 -18.11 -18.47 10.59
CA PHE A 41 -16.83 -17.93 10.13
C PHE A 41 -16.98 -16.50 9.60
N TYR A 42 -16.02 -15.64 9.94
CA TYR A 42 -15.90 -14.30 9.35
C TYR A 42 -14.72 -14.28 8.36
N VAL A 43 -15.00 -13.92 7.11
CA VAL A 43 -13.97 -13.76 6.07
C VAL A 43 -13.72 -12.27 5.87
N PRO A 44 -12.49 -11.77 6.13
CA PRO A 44 -12.18 -10.36 5.91
C PRO A 44 -12.17 -10.02 4.42
N ALA A 45 -12.34 -8.73 4.12
CA ALA A 45 -12.29 -8.24 2.74
C ALA A 45 -10.91 -8.46 2.12
N GLU A 46 -10.88 -8.78 0.82
CA GLU A 46 -9.63 -8.92 0.09
C GLU A 46 -8.83 -7.61 0.09
N PRO A 47 -7.49 -7.70 0.28
CA PRO A 47 -6.63 -6.52 0.29
C PRO A 47 -6.58 -5.89 -1.10
N LYS A 48 -6.71 -4.57 -1.15
CA LYS A 48 -6.74 -3.78 -2.40
C LYS A 48 -5.40 -3.14 -2.75
N LEU A 49 -4.43 -3.16 -1.84
CA LEU A 49 -3.16 -2.47 -1.96
C LEU A 49 -2.02 -3.40 -1.51
N ALA A 50 -0.95 -3.46 -2.31
CA ALA A 50 0.30 -4.08 -1.92
C ALA A 50 1.42 -3.03 -1.90
N PHE A 51 2.38 -3.24 -1.01
CA PHE A 51 3.68 -2.58 -1.06
C PHE A 51 4.70 -3.56 -1.62
N VAL A 52 5.42 -3.15 -2.64
CA VAL A 52 6.36 -3.98 -3.40
C VAL A 52 7.74 -3.37 -3.27
N ILE A 53 8.73 -4.16 -2.85
CA ILE A 53 10.12 -3.75 -2.69
C ILE A 53 10.99 -4.63 -3.58
N ARG A 54 11.92 -4.04 -4.32
CA ARG A 54 12.93 -4.81 -5.05
C ARG A 54 14.05 -5.27 -4.14
N ILE A 55 14.32 -6.58 -4.12
CA ILE A 55 15.31 -7.21 -3.24
C ILE A 55 16.57 -7.69 -3.96
N ARG A 56 16.51 -7.93 -5.28
CA ARG A 56 17.65 -8.46 -6.07
C ARG A 56 18.04 -7.53 -7.21
N ASP A 57 19.28 -7.68 -7.67
CA ASP A 57 19.77 -7.02 -8.88
C ASP A 57 19.19 -7.66 -10.17
N ILE A 58 19.35 -6.97 -11.31
CA ILE A 58 18.80 -7.34 -12.62
C ILE A 58 19.88 -7.69 -13.66
N ASN A 59 21.06 -8.11 -13.23
CA ASN A 59 22.09 -8.57 -14.16
C ASN A 59 21.69 -9.93 -14.75
N GLY A 60 21.69 -10.05 -16.08
CA GLY A 60 21.39 -11.30 -16.79
C GLY A 60 19.92 -11.73 -16.81
N VAL A 61 18.98 -10.90 -16.37
CA VAL A 61 17.55 -11.27 -16.38
C VAL A 61 16.91 -11.07 -17.75
N SER A 62 15.91 -11.90 -18.06
CA SER A 62 15.14 -11.77 -19.30
C SER A 62 14.54 -10.37 -19.49
N PRO A 63 14.47 -9.86 -20.73
CA PRO A 63 13.88 -8.54 -21.02
C PRO A 63 12.44 -8.38 -20.52
N LYS A 64 11.68 -9.48 -20.48
CA LYS A 64 10.31 -9.51 -19.96
C LYS A 64 10.27 -9.14 -18.47
N VAL A 65 11.12 -9.76 -17.65
CA VAL A 65 11.20 -9.47 -16.21
C VAL A 65 11.68 -8.04 -15.97
N GLN A 66 12.70 -7.58 -16.71
CA GLN A 66 13.17 -6.21 -16.62
C GLN A 66 12.05 -5.21 -16.91
N LYS A 67 11.24 -5.46 -17.94
CA LYS A 67 10.13 -4.57 -18.28
C LYS A 67 9.03 -4.58 -17.21
N VAL A 68 8.70 -5.74 -16.66
CA VAL A 68 7.70 -5.86 -15.59
C VAL A 68 8.15 -5.14 -14.31
N LEU A 69 9.43 -5.15 -13.96
CA LEU A 69 9.98 -4.38 -12.82
C LEU A 69 10.00 -2.86 -13.10
N GLN A 70 10.22 -2.45 -14.34
CA GLN A 70 10.24 -1.03 -14.72
C GLN A 70 8.86 -0.38 -14.68
N LEU A 71 7.79 -1.12 -14.98
CA LEU A 71 6.40 -0.61 -14.99
C LEU A 71 5.96 0.01 -13.64
N PRO A 72 6.13 -0.66 -12.48
CA PRO A 72 5.88 -0.07 -11.17
C PRO A 72 7.04 0.80 -10.68
N CYS A 73 7.96 1.23 -11.54
CA CYS A 73 9.12 2.09 -11.23
C CYS A 73 10.19 1.47 -10.28
N LEU A 74 10.32 0.14 -10.21
CA LEU A 74 11.31 -0.55 -9.37
C LEU A 74 12.70 -0.66 -10.05
N ARG A 75 13.30 0.49 -10.34
CA ARG A 75 14.55 0.58 -11.12
C ARG A 75 15.82 0.28 -10.31
N GLN A 76 15.85 0.64 -9.04
CA GLN A 76 16.98 0.40 -8.13
C GLN A 76 16.60 -0.66 -7.09
N ILE A 77 17.62 -1.29 -6.51
CA ILE A 77 17.45 -2.20 -5.36
C ILE A 77 16.95 -1.38 -4.17
N PHE A 78 16.09 -1.98 -3.35
CA PHE A 78 15.40 -1.35 -2.21
C PHE A 78 14.42 -0.22 -2.56
N ASN A 79 14.16 0.04 -3.84
CA ASN A 79 13.02 0.87 -4.20
C ASN A 79 11.72 0.16 -3.81
N GLY A 80 10.80 0.93 -3.25
CA GLY A 80 9.48 0.47 -2.85
C GLY A 80 8.38 1.26 -3.55
N THR A 81 7.34 0.59 -4.05
CA THR A 81 6.17 1.25 -4.62
C THR A 81 4.87 0.61 -4.15
N PHE A 82 3.83 1.44 -4.03
CA PHE A 82 2.47 0.99 -3.76
C PHE A 82 1.79 0.59 -5.07
N VAL A 83 1.26 -0.63 -5.12
CA VAL A 83 0.55 -1.17 -6.29
C VAL A 83 -0.88 -1.52 -5.90
N LYS A 84 -1.85 -1.01 -6.67
CA LYS A 84 -3.25 -1.40 -6.53
C LYS A 84 -3.42 -2.83 -7.03
N LEU A 85 -3.98 -3.69 -6.18
CA LEU A 85 -4.19 -5.10 -6.51
C LEU A 85 -5.39 -5.26 -7.43
N ASN A 86 -5.13 -5.94 -8.54
CA ASN A 86 -6.07 -6.36 -9.56
C ASN A 86 -5.51 -7.63 -10.21
N LYS A 87 -6.32 -8.37 -10.97
CA LYS A 87 -5.91 -9.64 -11.59
C LYS A 87 -4.62 -9.49 -12.43
N ALA A 88 -4.49 -8.37 -13.14
CA ALA A 88 -3.31 -8.06 -13.94
C ALA A 88 -2.06 -7.79 -13.10
N SER A 89 -2.13 -6.95 -12.06
CA SER A 89 -0.97 -6.67 -11.20
C SER A 89 -0.52 -7.92 -10.44
N ILE A 90 -1.45 -8.75 -9.97
CA ILE A 90 -1.09 -10.01 -9.30
C ILE A 90 -0.31 -10.91 -10.26
N ASN A 91 -0.76 -11.06 -11.51
CA ASN A 91 -0.04 -11.83 -12.51
C ASN A 91 1.34 -11.23 -12.84
N MET A 92 1.46 -9.90 -12.88
CA MET A 92 2.76 -9.23 -13.04
C MET A 92 3.69 -9.52 -11.85
N LEU A 93 3.19 -9.40 -10.62
CA LEU A 93 3.97 -9.65 -9.40
C LEU A 93 4.45 -11.10 -9.34
N ARG A 94 3.62 -12.07 -9.76
CA ARG A 94 4.01 -13.48 -9.87
C ARG A 94 5.18 -13.71 -10.83
N ILE A 95 5.23 -12.99 -11.96
CA ILE A 95 6.35 -13.13 -12.93
C ILE A 95 7.68 -12.68 -12.32
N VAL A 96 7.65 -11.64 -11.47
CA VAL A 96 8.86 -11.02 -10.92
C VAL A 96 9.12 -11.38 -9.47
N GLU A 97 8.32 -12.29 -8.91
CA GLU A 97 8.35 -12.73 -7.51
C GLU A 97 9.76 -13.07 -6.98
N PRO A 98 10.67 -13.71 -7.76
CA PRO A 98 12.03 -13.97 -7.28
C PRO A 98 12.88 -12.71 -7.01
N TYR A 99 12.51 -11.56 -7.57
CA TYR A 99 13.27 -10.31 -7.51
C TYR A 99 12.65 -9.26 -6.57
N ILE A 100 11.44 -9.52 -6.09
CA ILE A 100 10.68 -8.60 -5.24
C ILE A 100 10.25 -9.28 -3.94
N ALA A 101 10.14 -8.48 -2.88
CA ALA A 101 9.36 -8.84 -1.70
C ALA A 101 8.12 -7.94 -1.71
N TRP A 102 6.93 -8.52 -1.54
CA TRP A 102 5.71 -7.73 -1.50
C TRP A 102 4.70 -8.29 -0.51
N GLY A 103 3.82 -7.42 -0.03
CA GLY A 103 2.77 -7.78 0.92
C GLY A 103 1.80 -6.63 1.17
N TYR A 104 0.86 -6.85 2.08
CA TYR A 104 -0.17 -5.87 2.41
C TYR A 104 0.32 -4.95 3.54
N PRO A 105 0.45 -3.64 3.30
CA PRO A 105 0.99 -2.74 4.31
C PRO A 105 -0.06 -2.41 5.38
N ASN A 106 0.40 -2.20 6.62
CA ASN A 106 -0.43 -1.66 7.70
C ASN A 106 -0.51 -0.12 7.61
N LEU A 107 -1.59 0.50 8.09
CA LEU A 107 -1.77 1.95 8.16
C LEU A 107 -0.58 2.65 8.83
N LYS A 108 -0.03 2.08 9.92
CA LYS A 108 1.17 2.61 10.57
C LYS A 108 2.37 2.61 9.62
N SER A 109 2.64 1.50 8.95
CA SER A 109 3.74 1.37 7.99
C SER A 109 3.59 2.33 6.81
N VAL A 110 2.37 2.51 6.28
CA VAL A 110 2.08 3.48 5.22
C VAL A 110 2.40 4.90 5.68
N ASN A 111 1.93 5.29 6.86
CA ASN A 111 2.20 6.62 7.41
C ASN A 111 3.71 6.84 7.59
N GLU A 112 4.42 5.91 8.21
CA GLU A 112 5.86 6.05 8.42
C GLU A 112 6.63 6.13 7.09
N LEU A 113 6.26 5.33 6.09
CA LEU A 113 6.85 5.39 4.75
C LEU A 113 6.66 6.77 4.12
N ILE A 114 5.44 7.29 4.12
CA ILE A 114 5.13 8.58 3.49
C ILE A 114 5.83 9.72 4.23
N TYR A 115 5.81 9.72 5.57
CA TYR A 115 6.39 10.82 6.34
C TYR A 115 7.93 10.79 6.38
N LYS A 116 8.55 9.60 6.37
CA LYS A 116 10.01 9.46 6.50
C LYS A 116 10.74 9.33 5.16
N LEU A 117 10.14 8.63 4.20
CA LEU A 117 10.78 8.23 2.94
C LEU A 117 10.01 8.70 1.69
N GLY A 118 8.90 9.43 1.87
CA GLY A 118 8.08 9.91 0.77
C GLY A 118 8.71 11.09 0.04
N TYR A 119 8.93 10.94 -1.26
CA TYR A 119 9.38 12.01 -2.14
C TYR A 119 8.28 12.39 -3.13
N GLY A 120 8.07 13.69 -3.32
CA GLY A 120 7.17 14.22 -4.33
C GLY A 120 7.93 14.66 -5.57
N LYS A 121 7.49 14.23 -6.76
CA LYS A 121 8.05 14.70 -8.02
C LYS A 121 7.45 16.06 -8.39
N ILE A 122 8.21 17.14 -8.28
CA ILE A 122 7.78 18.52 -8.52
C ILE A 122 8.61 19.08 -9.68
N ASN A 123 7.95 19.60 -10.73
CA ASN A 123 8.63 20.16 -11.91
C ASN A 123 9.65 19.19 -12.56
N LYS A 124 9.27 17.90 -12.65
CA LYS A 124 10.13 16.79 -13.12
C LYS A 124 11.38 16.52 -12.27
N LYS A 125 11.54 17.18 -11.12
CA LYS A 125 12.58 16.93 -10.13
C LYS A 125 12.02 16.13 -8.96
#